data_AF-A0A2V7YF11-F1
#
_entry.id   AF-A0A2V7YF11-F1
#
_cell.length_a   1.000
_cell.length_b   1.000
_cell.length_c   1.000
_cell.angle_alpha   90.00
_cell.angle_beta   90.00
_cell.angle_gamma   90.00
#
_symmetry.space_group_name_H-M   'P 1'
#
loop_
_entity.id
_entity.type
_entity.pdbx_description
1 polymer ?
#
loop_
_entity_poly.entity_id
_entity_poly.type
_entity_poly.pdbx_seq_one_letter_code
_entity_poly.pdbx_strand_id
1 'polypeptide(L)'
;MSFPWAPVLLALYYSVLVVLSFFGLHRLMLVFIYLRTGGRRAVQPPPPLPDDPQTWPVVTVQLPLYNEMYVAERLIDAVCRLDYPAGRLEIQVLDDST
;
A
#
# COMPACT_ATOMS: atom_id res chain seq x y z
N MET A 1 -8.60 32.24 45.25
CA MET A 1 -9.78 31.45 44.83
C MET A 1 -9.27 30.11 44.32
N SER A 2 -9.32 29.06 45.14
CA SER A 2 -8.98 27.70 44.72
C SER A 2 -10.10 27.20 43.82
N PHE A 3 -9.83 26.97 42.53
CA PHE A 3 -10.81 26.42 41.60
C PHE A 3 -11.00 24.92 41.90
N PRO A 4 -12.14 24.50 42.48
CA PRO A 4 -12.31 23.12 42.96
C PRO A 4 -12.47 22.10 41.81
N TRP A 5 -12.77 22.57 40.60
CA TRP A 5 -12.92 21.75 39.39
C TRP A 5 -11.61 21.55 38.61
N ALA A 6 -10.54 22.25 38.99
CA ALA A 6 -9.22 22.08 38.39
C ALA A 6 -8.75 20.61 38.29
N PRO A 7 -8.85 19.76 39.34
CA PRO A 7 -8.44 18.36 39.24
C PRO A 7 -9.30 17.54 38.27
N VAL A 8 -10.59 17.86 38.13
CA VAL A 8 -11.51 17.16 37.21
C VAL A 8 -11.16 17.48 35.76
N LEU A 9 -10.91 18.76 35.44
CA LEU A 9 -10.46 19.16 34.11
C LEU A 9 -9.09 18.57 33.76
N LEU A 10 -8.18 18.53 34.74
CA LEU A 10 -6.86 17.95 34.58
C LEU A 10 -6.96 16.43 34.31
N ALA A 11 -7.82 15.72 35.04
CA ALA A 11 -8.07 14.30 34.82
C ALA A 11 -8.66 14.02 33.43
N LEU A 12 -9.61 14.84 32.97
CA LEU A 12 -10.17 14.75 31.62
C LEU A 12 -9.11 15.06 30.54
N TYR A 13 -8.28 16.07 30.76
CA TYR A 13 -7.20 16.41 29.84
C TYR A 13 -6.18 15.26 29.70
N TYR A 14 -5.73 14.71 30.82
CA TYR A 14 -4.80 13.58 30.80
C TYR A 14 -5.42 12.31 30.21
N SER A 15 -6.72 12.06 30.40
CA SER A 15 -7.37 10.90 29.79
C SER A 15 -7.37 11.00 28.26
N VAL A 16 -7.67 12.19 27.70
CA VAL A 16 -7.57 12.45 26.26
C VAL A 16 -6.14 12.27 25.76
N LEU A 17 -5.14 12.78 26.49
CA LEU A 17 -3.73 12.60 26.13
C LEU A 17 -3.31 11.13 26.14
N VAL A 18 -3.79 10.33 27.10
CA VAL A 18 -3.53 8.89 27.15
C VAL A 18 -4.12 8.19 25.94
N VAL A 19 -5.37 8.51 25.57
CA VAL A 19 -6.02 7.96 24.37
C VAL A 19 -5.22 8.30 23.11
N LEU A 20 -4.86 9.57 22.92
CA LEU A 20 -4.05 10.02 21.78
C LEU A 20 -2.66 9.35 21.76
N SER A 21 -2.08 9.14 22.93
CA SER A 21 -0.78 8.46 23.08
C SER A 21 -0.87 6.99 22.66
N PHE A 22 -1.97 6.28 22.96
CA PHE A 22 -2.22 4.93 22.46
C PHE A 22 -2.35 4.90 20.93
N PHE A 23 -3.07 5.84 20.32
CA PHE A 23 -3.15 5.95 18.86
C PHE A 23 -1.78 6.21 18.23
N GLY A 24 -0.98 7.10 18.83
CA GLY A 24 0.39 7.40 18.40
C GLY A 24 1.29 6.17 18.51
N LEU A 25 1.25 5.46 19.64
CA LEU A 25 2.03 4.24 19.87
C LEU A 25 1.65 3.12 18.91
N HIS A 26 0.34 2.94 18.64
CA HIS A 26 -0.15 1.97 17.66
C HIS A 26 0.40 2.28 16.26
N ARG A 27 0.37 3.56 15.84
CA ARG A 27 0.94 3.98 14.55
C ARG A 27 2.45 3.76 14.49
N LEU A 28 3.18 4.11 15.56
CA LEU A 28 4.62 3.87 15.67
C LEU A 28 4.94 2.36 15.63
N MET A 29 4.12 1.52 16.26
CA MET A 29 4.26 0.07 16.22
C MET A 29 4.11 -0.47 14.79
N LEU A 30 3.11 -0.02 14.03
CA LEU A 30 2.94 -0.42 12.63
C LEU A 30 4.15 -0.02 11.78
N VAL A 31 4.65 1.20 11.95
CA VAL A 31 5.86 1.67 11.25
C VAL A 31 7.08 0.85 11.68
N PHE A 32 7.24 0.58 12.98
CA PHE A 32 8.32 -0.25 13.49
C PHE A 32 8.27 -1.67 12.93
N ILE A 33 7.09 -2.31 12.90
CA ILE A 33 6.89 -3.63 12.29
C ILE A 33 7.21 -3.57 10.79
N TYR A 34 6.75 -2.56 10.07
CA TYR A 34 7.04 -2.39 8.64
C TYR A 34 8.54 -2.26 8.37
N LEU A 35 9.24 -1.39 9.11
CA LEU A 35 10.68 -1.17 8.96
C LEU A 35 11.50 -2.40 9.38
N ARG A 36 11.10 -3.08 10.47
CA ARG A 36 11.76 -4.30 10.96
C ARG A 36 11.54 -5.49 10.04
N THR A 37 10.35 -5.60 9.47
CA THR A 37 10.02 -6.60 8.45
C THR A 37 10.59 -6.20 7.09
N GLY A 38 11.07 -4.96 6.96
CA GLY A 38 12.11 -4.55 6.03
C GLY A 38 11.85 -4.94 4.59
N GLY A 39 10.63 -4.70 4.07
CA GLY A 39 10.30 -5.00 2.68
C GLY A 39 10.58 -6.45 2.26
N ARG A 40 10.68 -7.40 3.21
CA ARG A 40 11.07 -8.79 2.97
C ARG A 40 9.94 -9.65 2.40
N ARG A 41 9.20 -9.12 1.42
CA ARG A 41 8.98 -9.98 0.25
C ARG A 41 10.35 -10.03 -0.42
N ALA A 42 11.17 -10.98 0.01
CA ALA A 42 12.24 -11.49 -0.82
C ALA A 42 11.54 -12.06 -2.07
N VAL A 43 11.19 -11.16 -2.99
CA VAL A 43 10.99 -11.52 -4.38
C VAL A 43 12.37 -12.03 -4.74
N GLN A 44 12.52 -13.35 -4.71
CA GLN A 44 13.71 -13.94 -5.30
C GLN A 44 13.84 -13.29 -6.67
N PRO A 45 15.01 -12.74 -7.02
CA PRO A 45 15.18 -12.18 -8.34
C PRO A 45 14.69 -13.23 -9.33
N PRO A 46 13.74 -12.89 -10.21
CA PRO A 46 13.22 -13.87 -11.14
C PRO A 46 14.40 -14.48 -11.89
N PRO A 47 14.33 -15.78 -12.23
CA PRO A 47 15.36 -16.39 -13.06
C PRO A 47 15.56 -15.52 -14.31
N PRO A 48 16.81 -15.43 -14.82
CA PRO A 48 17.07 -14.67 -16.03
C PRO A 48 16.14 -15.14 -17.14
N LEU A 49 15.56 -14.17 -17.85
CA LEU A 49 14.73 -14.47 -19.01
C LEU A 49 15.61 -15.14 -20.08
N PRO A 50 15.07 -16.12 -20.83
CA PRO A 50 15.75 -16.64 -22.00
C PRO A 50 16.07 -15.53 -23.02
N ASP A 51 17.13 -15.73 -23.81
CA ASP A 51 17.57 -14.77 -24.84
C ASP A 51 16.51 -14.55 -25.93
N ASP A 52 15.66 -15.55 -26.20
CA ASP A 52 14.55 -15.45 -27.15
C ASP A 52 13.27 -14.98 -26.44
N PRO A 53 12.77 -13.75 -26.75
CA PRO A 53 11.52 -13.23 -26.19
C PRO A 53 10.32 -14.12 -26.47
N GLN A 54 10.32 -14.90 -27.56
CA GLN A 54 9.22 -15.82 -27.87
C GLN A 54 9.14 -17.01 -26.93
N THR A 55 10.12 -17.22 -26.05
CA THR A 55 10.11 -18.29 -25.04
C THR A 55 9.78 -17.79 -23.63
N TRP A 56 9.55 -16.48 -23.47
CA TRP A 56 9.19 -15.89 -22.19
C TRP A 56 7.85 -16.44 -21.66
N PRO A 57 7.65 -16.50 -20.32
CA PRO A 57 6.40 -17.00 -19.74
C PRO A 57 5.20 -16.13 -20.14
N VAL A 58 3.99 -16.63 -19.97
CA VAL A 58 2.80 -15.77 -20.04
C VAL A 58 2.69 -15.03 -18.70
N VAL A 59 2.53 -13.71 -18.75
CA VAL A 59 2.46 -12.85 -17.56
C VAL A 59 1.13 -12.10 -17.56
N THR A 60 0.44 -12.16 -16.42
CA THR A 60 -0.78 -11.39 -16.19
C THR A 60 -0.46 -10.21 -15.26
N VAL A 61 -0.75 -9.00 -15.73
CA VAL A 61 -0.67 -7.77 -14.94
C VAL A 61 -2.07 -7.42 -14.43
N GLN A 62 -2.24 -7.45 -13.11
CA GLN A 62 -3.51 -7.11 -12.46
C GLN A 62 -3.50 -5.64 -12.02
N LEU A 63 -4.52 -4.90 -12.44
CA LEU A 63 -4.75 -3.49 -12.15
C LEU A 63 -6.01 -3.35 -11.27
N PRO A 64 -5.89 -3.48 -9.94
CA PRO A 64 -6.98 -3.18 -9.02
C PRO A 64 -7.23 -1.67 -8.95
N LEU A 65 -8.44 -1.25 -9.26
CA LEU A 65 -8.97 0.12 -9.28
C LEU A 65 -10.22 0.15 -8.40
N TYR A 66 -10.38 1.19 -7.56
CA TYR A 66 -11.52 1.32 -6.64
C TYR A 66 -12.37 2.57 -6.91
N ASN A 67 -11.79 3.65 -7.46
CA ASN A 67 -12.50 4.78 -8.11
C ASN A 67 -11.53 5.84 -8.68
N GLU A 68 -10.31 5.45 -9.10
CA GLU A 68 -9.26 6.40 -9.48
C GLU A 68 -9.34 6.80 -10.97
N MET A 69 -10.47 7.39 -11.39
CA MET A 69 -10.76 7.76 -12.79
C MET A 69 -9.62 8.54 -13.47
N TYR A 70 -8.99 9.49 -12.75
CA TYR A 70 -7.91 10.32 -13.28
C TYR A 70 -6.56 9.60 -13.42
N VAL A 71 -6.42 8.41 -12.81
CA VAL A 71 -5.18 7.62 -12.82
C VAL A 71 -5.33 6.41 -13.74
N ALA A 72 -6.55 5.89 -13.91
CA ALA A 72 -6.84 4.69 -14.68
C ALA A 72 -6.28 4.75 -16.11
N GLU A 73 -6.55 5.83 -16.85
CA GLU A 73 -6.07 5.99 -18.24
C GLU A 73 -4.54 5.95 -18.33
N ARG A 74 -3.87 6.73 -17.48
CA ARG A 74 -2.40 6.79 -17.46
C ARG A 74 -1.77 5.47 -17.02
N LEU A 75 -2.44 4.74 -16.13
CA LEU A 75 -2.01 3.42 -15.67
C LEU A 75 -2.12 2.39 -16.80
N ILE A 76 -3.26 2.35 -17.48
CA ILE A 76 -3.49 1.44 -18.60
C ILE A 76 -2.48 1.74 -19.72
N ASP A 77 -2.28 3.01 -20.07
CA ASP A 77 -1.28 3.43 -21.05
C ASP A 77 0.14 2.99 -20.69
N ALA A 78 0.51 3.09 -19.41
CA ALA A 78 1.82 2.65 -18.94
C ALA A 78 2.00 1.14 -19.07
N VAL A 79 0.96 0.36 -18.74
CA VAL A 79 1.00 -1.11 -18.79
C VAL A 79 1.01 -1.62 -20.23
N CYS A 80 0.28 -0.95 -21.13
CA CYS A 80 0.30 -1.25 -22.57
C CYS A 80 1.66 -0.98 -23.23
N ARG A 81 2.55 -0.19 -22.60
CA ARG A 81 3.90 0.12 -23.10
C ARG A 81 4.97 -0.82 -22.54
N LEU A 82 4.61 -1.84 -21.76
CA LEU A 82 5.55 -2.85 -21.31
C LEU A 82 6.18 -3.55 -22.52
N ASP A 83 7.51 -3.63 -22.52
CA ASP A 83 8.27 -4.34 -23.55
C ASP A 83 8.15 -5.85 -23.32
N TYR A 84 7.05 -6.41 -23.82
CA TYR A 84 6.73 -7.83 -23.69
C TYR A 84 6.13 -8.37 -25.00
N PRO A 85 6.44 -9.62 -25.39
CA PRO A 85 5.90 -10.22 -26.60
C PRO A 85 4.37 -10.18 -26.66
N ALA A 86 3.85 -9.77 -27.82
CA ALA A 86 2.41 -9.80 -28.10
C ALA A 86 1.84 -11.23 -27.91
N GLY A 87 0.66 -11.33 -27.30
CA GLY A 87 0.02 -12.61 -26.98
C GLY A 87 0.59 -13.34 -25.76
N ARG A 88 1.59 -12.77 -25.07
CA ARG A 88 2.12 -13.31 -23.79
C ARG A 88 1.95 -12.37 -22.60
N LEU A 89 1.46 -11.15 -22.84
CA LEU A 89 1.06 -10.20 -21.81
C LEU A 89 -0.47 -10.14 -21.73
N GLU A 90 -1.01 -10.46 -20.56
CA GLU A 90 -2.43 -10.31 -20.24
C GLU A 90 -2.59 -9.15 -19.26
N ILE A 91 -3.55 -8.26 -19.51
CA ILE A 91 -3.83 -7.11 -18.63
C ILE A 91 -5.24 -7.30 -18.07
N GLN A 92 -5.35 -7.46 -16.75
CA GLN A 92 -6.61 -7.63 -16.06
C GLN A 92 -6.93 -6.39 -15.23
N VAL A 93 -8.00 -5.68 -15.57
CA VAL A 93 -8.50 -4.55 -14.77
C VAL A 93 -9.53 -5.06 -13.78
N LEU A 94 -9.25 -4.89 -12.49
CA LEU A 94 -10.18 -5.20 -11.39
C LEU A 94 -10.81 -3.89 -10.94
N ASP A 95 -12.06 -3.65 -11.30
CA ASP A 95 -12.82 -2.49 -10.82
C ASP A 95 -13.69 -2.91 -9.63
N ASP A 96 -13.45 -2.31 -8.47
CA ASP A 96 -14.16 -2.53 -7.20
C ASP A 96 -14.98 -1.28 -6.80
N SER A 97 -15.42 -0.51 -7.80
CA SER A 97 -16.35 0.62 -7.61
C SER A 97 -17.69 0.13 -7.05
N THR A 98 -18.15 0.74 -5.95
CA THR A 98 -19.52 0.63 -5.42
C THR A 98 -20.33 1.89 -5.67
#